data_AF-A0A1G9ZYX2-F1
#
_entry.id   AF-A0A1G9ZYX2-F1
#
_cell.length_a   1.000
_cell.length_b   1.000
_cell.length_c   1.000
_cell.angle_alpha   90.00
_cell.angle_beta   90.00
_cell.angle_gamma   90.00
#
_symmetry.space_group_name_H-M   'P 1'
#
loop_
_entity.id
_entity.type
_entity.pdbx_description
1 polymer ?
#
loop_
_entity_poly.entity_id
_entity_poly.type
_entity_poly.pdbx_seq_one_letter_code
_entity_poly.pdbx_strand_id
1 'polypeptide(L)'
;MYELVAPDDCHAPALREVPTRRYDVAALPVLPEAAARVLPDLELLGAGLVSAGRLHPLVAASLAPYTALAPMVGAGPETGDPRRVECRGAVHRIALRDGVLTAVDHEPDQLRREELLVALGGPPLPCLRAIEAVHRSPEALPAVRERLGHGDVAGALAVVEGLLGPGAELREGPLREALESAVARRIDHGLFRSGLDTSHPAARASRTPQGHDFRPDLRALSALRFKRGRRTRPRNALFG
;
A
#
# COMPACT_ATOMS: atom_id res chain seq x y z
N MET A 1 37.46 19.77 -15.41
CA MET A 1 37.63 18.32 -15.63
C MET A 1 38.77 18.22 -16.64
N TYR A 2 39.83 17.49 -16.33
CA TYR A 2 40.99 17.34 -17.21
C TYR A 2 40.94 15.96 -17.84
N GLU A 3 41.23 15.88 -19.13
CA GLU A 3 41.34 14.61 -19.84
C GLU A 3 42.83 14.32 -20.08
N LEU A 4 43.22 13.08 -19.80
CA LEU A 4 44.54 12.55 -20.09
C LEU A 4 44.57 12.16 -21.57
N VAL A 5 45.26 12.94 -22.38
CA VAL A 5 45.49 12.61 -23.79
C VAL A 5 46.89 12.04 -23.91
N ALA A 6 47.01 10.79 -24.35
CA ALA A 6 48.30 10.20 -24.70
C ALA A 6 48.65 10.60 -26.15
N PRO A 7 49.76 11.31 -26.40
CA PRO A 7 50.25 11.51 -27.76
C PRO A 7 51.28 10.44 -28.11
N ASP A 8 51.35 10.13 -29.40
CA ASP A 8 52.35 9.25 -29.99
C ASP A 8 53.79 9.67 -29.61
N ASP A 9 54.56 8.69 -29.16
CA ASP A 9 56.02 8.57 -29.13
C ASP A 9 56.94 9.60 -28.42
N CYS A 10 56.46 10.43 -27.48
CA CYS A 10 57.36 11.17 -26.56
C CYS A 10 56.81 11.21 -25.11
N HIS A 11 57.59 10.65 -24.16
CA HIS A 11 57.19 10.30 -22.79
C HIS A 11 56.99 11.48 -21.80
N ALA A 12 55.90 12.24 -21.93
CA ALA A 12 55.29 12.95 -20.80
C ALA A 12 53.77 13.19 -21.03
N PRO A 13 52.87 12.72 -20.14
CA PRO A 13 51.43 12.93 -20.31
C PRO A 13 51.07 14.40 -20.16
N ALA A 14 50.36 14.95 -21.15
CA ALA A 14 49.83 16.30 -21.10
C ALA A 14 48.37 16.30 -20.61
N LEU A 15 48.08 17.09 -19.58
CA LEU A 15 46.72 17.34 -19.12
C LEU A 15 46.11 18.44 -19.99
N ARG A 16 45.07 18.10 -20.76
CA ARG A 16 44.29 19.10 -21.49
C ARG A 16 43.07 19.51 -20.66
N GLU A 17 42.87 20.81 -20.51
CA GLU A 17 41.62 21.34 -19.97
C GLU A 17 40.48 21.03 -20.93
N VAL A 18 39.52 20.22 -20.49
CA VAL A 18 38.25 20.07 -21.20
C VAL A 18 37.48 21.37 -21.01
N PRO A 19 37.10 22.09 -22.08
CA PRO A 19 36.33 23.31 -21.94
C PRO A 19 35.03 22.98 -21.21
N THR A 20 34.90 23.48 -19.99
CA THR A 20 33.64 23.42 -19.27
C THR A 20 32.69 24.36 -20.00
N ARG A 21 31.69 23.80 -20.70
CA ARG A 21 30.61 24.61 -21.27
C ARG A 21 29.92 25.33 -20.11
N ARG A 22 30.27 26.59 -19.91
CA ARG A 22 29.50 27.49 -19.05
C ARG A 22 28.21 27.77 -19.79
N TYR A 23 27.15 27.06 -19.43
CA TYR A 23 25.81 27.39 -19.91
C TYR A 23 25.41 28.69 -19.23
N ASP A 24 25.04 29.70 -20.02
CA ASP A 24 24.34 30.85 -19.48
C ASP A 24 22.98 30.34 -18.98
N VAL A 25 22.81 30.30 -17.66
CA VAL A 25 21.60 29.78 -17.01
C VAL A 25 20.37 30.56 -17.47
N ALA A 26 20.53 31.83 -17.85
CA ALA A 26 19.46 32.67 -18.38
C ALA A 26 19.02 32.28 -19.80
N ALA A 27 19.84 31.53 -20.55
CA ALA A 27 19.56 31.08 -21.91
C ALA A 27 18.98 29.66 -21.98
N LEU A 28 18.88 28.95 -20.85
CA LEU A 28 18.31 27.60 -20.81
C LEU A 28 16.78 27.63 -20.77
N PRO A 29 16.09 26.75 -21.51
CA PRO A 29 14.64 26.64 -21.43
C PRO A 29 14.23 26.23 -20.02
N VAL A 30 13.36 27.02 -19.39
CA VAL A 30 12.83 26.73 -18.06
C VAL A 30 11.89 25.53 -18.15
N LEU A 31 12.25 24.44 -17.49
CA LEU A 31 11.42 23.25 -17.41
C LEU A 31 10.24 23.48 -16.44
N PRO A 32 9.05 22.90 -16.72
CA PRO A 32 7.98 22.86 -15.75
C PRO A 32 8.44 22.15 -14.46
N GLU A 33 7.95 22.61 -13.31
CA GLU A 33 8.29 22.02 -12.00
C GLU A 33 8.05 20.50 -11.96
N ALA A 34 7.01 20.01 -12.64
CA ALA A 34 6.72 18.58 -12.72
C ALA A 34 7.82 17.76 -13.42
N ALA A 35 8.58 18.35 -14.33
CA ALA A 35 9.70 17.67 -15.01
C ALA A 35 10.97 17.63 -14.15
N ALA A 36 11.04 18.45 -13.09
CA ALA A 36 12.14 18.44 -12.12
C ALA A 36 11.88 17.50 -10.94
N ARG A 37 10.66 16.94 -10.82
CA ARG A 37 10.27 16.00 -9.76
C ARG A 37 10.32 14.57 -10.28
N VAL A 38 10.63 13.63 -9.38
CA VAL A 38 10.51 12.20 -9.69
C VAL A 38 9.02 11.88 -9.93
N LEU A 39 8.74 11.02 -10.91
CA LEU A 39 7.36 10.63 -11.20
C LEU A 39 6.77 9.89 -9.97
N PRO A 40 5.55 10.22 -9.52
CA PRO A 40 4.94 9.57 -8.36
C PRO A 40 4.91 8.04 -8.46
N ASP A 41 4.67 7.49 -9.66
CA ASP A 41 4.68 6.04 -9.87
C ASP A 41 6.06 5.43 -9.62
N LEU A 42 7.14 6.14 -9.96
CA LEU A 42 8.52 5.68 -9.66
C LEU A 42 8.82 5.77 -8.17
N GLU A 43 8.33 6.80 -7.48
CA GLU A 43 8.46 6.90 -6.02
C GLU A 43 7.70 5.76 -5.32
N LEU A 44 6.48 5.45 -5.77
CA LEU A 44 5.68 4.35 -5.23
C LEU A 44 6.29 2.97 -5.49
N LEU A 45 6.82 2.75 -6.70
CA LEU A 45 7.53 1.51 -7.04
C LEU A 45 8.83 1.38 -6.24
N GLY A 46 9.61 2.46 -6.10
CA GLY A 46 10.85 2.47 -5.34
C GLY A 46 10.66 2.26 -3.83
N ALA A 47 9.54 2.72 -3.28
CA ALA A 47 9.15 2.48 -1.89
C ALA A 47 8.43 1.13 -1.66
N GLY A 48 8.23 0.32 -2.70
CA GLY A 48 7.54 -0.96 -2.61
C GLY A 48 6.05 -0.88 -2.24
N LEU A 49 5.45 0.32 -2.32
CA LEU A 49 4.04 0.54 -1.98
C LEU A 49 3.08 0.02 -3.07
N VAL A 50 3.58 -0.10 -4.30
CA VAL A 50 2.87 -0.63 -5.47
C VAL A 50 3.81 -1.56 -6.23
N SER A 51 3.29 -2.66 -6.79
CA SER A 51 4.05 -3.51 -7.69
C SER A 51 3.76 -3.15 -9.15
N ALA A 52 4.71 -3.38 -10.06
CA ALA A 52 4.55 -3.07 -11.49
C ALA A 52 3.30 -3.72 -12.11
N GLY A 53 2.89 -4.90 -11.64
CA GLY A 53 1.68 -5.60 -12.08
C GLY A 53 0.35 -4.93 -11.69
N ARG A 54 0.38 -3.96 -10.76
CA ARG A 54 -0.79 -3.15 -10.40
C ARG A 54 -0.89 -1.86 -11.22
N LEU A 55 0.15 -1.50 -11.97
CA LEU A 55 0.12 -0.39 -12.90
C LEU A 55 -0.54 -0.82 -14.22
N HIS A 56 -1.01 0.17 -14.98
CA HIS A 56 -1.49 -0.09 -16.33
C HIS A 56 -0.34 -0.66 -17.19
N PRO A 57 -0.55 -1.68 -18.05
CA PRO A 57 0.53 -2.34 -18.80
C PRO A 57 1.44 -1.38 -19.58
N LEU A 58 0.85 -0.34 -20.19
CA LEU A 58 1.62 0.69 -20.91
C LEU A 58 2.50 1.54 -19.99
N VAL A 59 2.03 1.81 -18.77
CA VAL A 59 2.79 2.59 -17.77
C VAL A 59 3.90 1.72 -17.18
N ALA A 60 3.59 0.47 -16.83
CA ALA A 60 4.59 -0.49 -16.39
C ALA A 60 5.71 -0.65 -17.42
N ALA A 61 5.36 -0.78 -18.71
CA ALA A 61 6.33 -0.88 -19.80
C ALA A 61 7.19 0.40 -19.95
N SER A 62 6.61 1.59 -19.78
CA SER A 62 7.35 2.86 -19.88
C SER A 62 8.32 3.10 -18.71
N LEU A 63 8.01 2.56 -17.53
CA LEU A 63 8.79 2.78 -16.31
C LEU A 63 9.87 1.71 -16.07
N ALA A 64 9.81 0.57 -16.76
CA ALA A 64 10.78 -0.51 -16.65
C ALA A 64 12.28 -0.10 -16.74
N PRO A 65 12.68 0.87 -17.59
CA PRO A 65 14.08 1.33 -17.64
C PRO A 65 14.51 2.13 -16.39
N TYR A 66 13.56 2.72 -15.67
CA TYR A 66 13.80 3.65 -14.57
C TYR A 66 13.66 2.98 -13.20
N THR A 67 12.98 1.83 -13.13
CA THR A 67 12.83 1.04 -11.88
C THR A 67 14.14 0.48 -11.34
N ALA A 68 15.17 0.28 -12.18
CA ALA A 68 16.49 -0.20 -11.74
C ALA A 68 17.36 0.89 -11.08
N LEU A 69 16.98 2.18 -11.22
CA LEU A 69 17.75 3.34 -10.75
C LEU A 69 17.20 3.94 -9.44
N ALA A 70 16.04 3.49 -8.97
CA ALA A 70 15.48 3.96 -7.71
C ALA A 70 16.22 3.31 -6.54
N PRO A 71 16.83 4.09 -5.62
CA PRO A 71 17.28 3.52 -4.35
C PRO A 71 16.04 2.95 -3.66
N MET A 72 16.05 1.65 -3.40
CA MET A 72 15.01 0.97 -2.62
C MET A 72 15.02 1.61 -1.23
N VAL A 73 14.15 2.60 -1.01
CA VAL A 73 13.95 3.16 0.32
C VAL A 73 13.28 2.06 1.13
N GLY A 74 13.98 1.65 2.19
CA GLY A 74 13.74 0.45 2.95
C GLY A 74 12.27 0.14 3.18
N ALA A 75 11.96 -1.15 2.97
CA ALA A 75 10.75 -1.78 3.42
C ALA A 75 10.34 -1.24 4.80
N GLY A 76 9.04 -0.97 4.97
CA GLY A 76 8.46 -0.69 6.28
C GLY A 76 8.87 -1.74 7.31
N PRO A 77 8.67 -1.45 8.62
CA PRO A 77 9.29 -2.17 9.74
C PRO A 77 9.30 -3.67 9.48
N GLU A 78 10.52 -4.21 9.43
CA GLU A 78 10.74 -5.60 9.07
C GLU A 78 9.85 -6.49 9.92
N THR A 79 9.03 -7.28 9.25
CA THR A 79 8.07 -8.24 9.82
C THR A 79 8.77 -9.38 10.60
N GLY A 80 10.06 -9.23 10.92
CA GLY A 80 10.93 -10.27 11.43
C GLY A 80 11.20 -10.22 12.93
N ASP A 81 10.92 -9.12 13.62
CA ASP A 81 11.26 -9.04 15.04
C ASP A 81 10.26 -9.84 15.90
N PRO A 82 10.70 -10.92 16.56
CA PRO A 82 9.81 -11.74 17.37
C PRO A 82 9.32 -10.94 18.58
N ARG A 83 8.00 -10.90 18.77
CA ARG A 83 7.39 -10.26 19.93
C ARG A 83 7.79 -11.02 21.19
N ARG A 84 8.14 -10.29 22.24
CA ARG A 84 8.58 -10.87 23.52
C ARG A 84 7.50 -10.75 24.58
N VAL A 85 7.30 -11.81 25.37
CA VAL A 85 6.31 -11.89 26.44
C VAL A 85 6.90 -12.59 27.64
N GLU A 86 6.63 -12.10 28.84
CA GLU A 86 7.00 -12.80 30.07
C GLU A 86 5.98 -13.93 30.36
N CYS A 87 6.45 -15.17 30.37
CA CYS A 87 5.65 -16.37 30.59
C CYS A 87 6.36 -17.25 31.63
N ARG A 88 5.67 -17.56 32.73
CA ARG A 88 6.18 -18.43 33.81
C ARG A 88 7.58 -18.04 34.33
N GLY A 89 7.88 -16.73 34.38
CA GLY A 89 9.15 -16.20 34.87
C GLY A 89 10.31 -16.21 33.86
N ALA A 90 10.05 -16.52 32.59
CA ALA A 90 11.01 -16.42 31.50
C ALA A 90 10.47 -15.55 30.36
N VAL A 91 11.36 -14.99 29.55
CA VAL A 91 10.98 -14.21 28.35
C VAL A 91 10.84 -15.18 27.17
N HIS A 92 9.63 -15.30 26.64
CA HIS A 92 9.30 -16.11 25.47
C HIS A 92 9.11 -15.24 24.24
N ARG A 93 9.41 -15.81 23.07
CA ARG A 93 9.33 -15.22 21.75
C ARG A 93 8.11 -15.74 21.00
N ILE A 94 7.40 -14.83 20.35
CA ILE A 94 6.27 -15.10 19.46
C ILE A 94 6.69 -14.66 18.06
N ALA A 95 6.60 -15.58 17.11
CA ALA A 95 6.96 -15.34 15.72
C ALA A 95 6.12 -16.21 14.79
N LEU A 96 6.16 -15.89 13.49
CA LEU A 96 5.62 -16.78 12.48
C LEU A 96 6.54 -18.01 12.31
N ARG A 97 5.96 -19.20 12.48
CA ARG A 97 6.61 -20.48 12.17
C ARG A 97 5.65 -21.28 11.30
N ASP A 98 6.14 -21.77 10.16
CA ASP A 98 5.33 -22.52 9.20
C ASP A 98 4.06 -21.77 8.74
N GLY A 99 4.14 -20.44 8.67
CA GLY A 99 3.03 -19.59 8.27
C GLY A 99 1.94 -19.39 9.33
N VAL A 100 2.22 -19.72 10.60
CA VAL A 100 1.28 -19.50 11.70
C VAL A 100 1.97 -18.76 12.84
N LEU A 101 1.30 -17.78 13.44
CA LEU A 101 1.80 -17.05 14.59
C LEU A 101 1.81 -17.95 15.83
N THR A 102 2.99 -18.27 16.34
CA THR A 102 3.15 -19.21 17.46
C THR A 102 4.20 -18.74 18.47
N ALA A 103 4.12 -19.27 19.69
CA ALA A 103 5.14 -19.07 20.71
C ALA A 103 6.28 -20.07 20.48
N VAL A 104 7.40 -19.57 19.94
CA VAL A 104 8.53 -20.39 19.46
C VAL A 104 9.25 -21.13 20.59
N ASP A 105 9.18 -20.59 21.81
CA ASP A 105 9.82 -21.16 23.00
C ASP A 105 8.93 -22.21 23.71
N HIS A 106 7.82 -22.63 23.09
CA HIS A 106 6.99 -23.74 23.55
C HIS A 106 6.95 -24.88 22.52
N GLU A 107 6.95 -26.12 23.02
CA GLU A 107 6.69 -27.29 22.17
C GLU A 107 5.21 -27.33 21.73
N PRO A 108 4.89 -27.81 20.51
CA PRO A 108 3.53 -27.85 20.01
C PRO A 108 2.54 -28.61 20.91
N ASP A 109 2.97 -29.74 21.48
CA ASP A 109 2.14 -30.54 22.39
C ASP A 109 1.84 -29.79 23.70
N GLN A 110 2.80 -28.99 24.17
CA GLN A 110 2.60 -28.13 25.33
C GLN A 110 1.56 -27.05 25.02
N LEU A 111 1.68 -26.37 23.87
CA LEU A 111 0.70 -25.36 23.47
C LEU A 111 -0.71 -25.95 23.36
N ARG A 112 -0.84 -27.11 22.71
CA ARG A 112 -2.14 -27.79 22.55
C ARG A 112 -2.77 -28.18 23.88
N ARG A 113 -1.98 -28.67 24.84
CA ARG A 113 -2.47 -28.95 26.19
C ARG A 113 -2.99 -27.68 26.88
N GLU A 114 -2.27 -26.57 26.76
CA GLU A 114 -2.63 -25.32 27.41
C GLU A 114 -3.88 -24.70 26.76
N GLU A 115 -4.03 -24.80 25.44
CA GLU A 115 -5.25 -24.44 24.71
C GLU A 115 -6.47 -25.25 25.19
N LEU A 116 -6.29 -26.57 25.42
CA LEU A 116 -7.35 -27.41 25.98
C LEU A 116 -7.72 -26.98 27.40
N LEU A 117 -6.74 -26.61 28.24
CA LEU A 117 -7.03 -26.09 29.57
C LEU A 117 -7.83 -24.79 29.51
N VAL A 118 -7.54 -23.92 28.55
CA VAL A 118 -8.31 -22.68 28.31
C VAL A 118 -9.74 -22.99 27.89
N ALA A 119 -9.92 -23.92 26.95
CA ALA A 119 -11.24 -24.36 26.51
C ALA A 119 -12.09 -24.94 27.65
N LEU A 120 -11.45 -25.55 28.65
CA LEU A 120 -12.07 -26.06 29.87
C LEU A 120 -12.26 -24.99 30.97
N GLY A 121 -12.01 -23.71 30.67
CA GLY A 121 -12.20 -22.58 31.60
C GLY A 121 -10.98 -22.22 32.44
N GLY A 122 -9.82 -22.83 32.19
CA GLY A 122 -8.55 -22.48 32.81
C GLY A 122 -8.00 -21.13 32.34
N PRO A 123 -7.16 -20.45 33.13
CA PRO A 123 -6.56 -19.19 32.72
C PRO A 123 -5.55 -19.41 31.59
N PRO A 124 -5.62 -18.64 30.48
CA PRO A 124 -4.66 -18.78 29.40
C PRO A 124 -3.27 -18.33 29.81
N LEU A 125 -2.24 -19.01 29.28
CA LEU A 125 -0.85 -18.58 29.41
C LEU A 125 -0.64 -17.18 28.82
N PRO A 126 0.30 -16.38 29.35
CA PRO A 126 0.64 -15.07 28.79
C PRO A 126 0.94 -15.11 27.29
N CYS A 127 1.66 -16.13 26.81
CA CYS A 127 1.93 -16.32 25.39
C CYS A 127 0.65 -16.51 24.55
N LEU A 128 -0.27 -17.39 24.99
CA LEU A 128 -1.54 -17.62 24.29
C LEU A 128 -2.42 -16.37 24.30
N ARG A 129 -2.45 -15.63 25.42
CA ARG A 129 -3.15 -14.33 25.50
C ARG A 129 -2.58 -13.32 24.51
N ALA A 130 -1.26 -13.26 24.39
CA ALA A 130 -0.59 -12.34 23.49
C ALA A 130 -0.87 -12.68 22.01
N ILE A 131 -0.82 -13.95 21.63
CA ILE A 131 -1.21 -14.40 20.28
C ILE A 131 -2.66 -13.99 19.99
N GLU A 132 -3.57 -14.30 20.91
CA GLU A 132 -4.99 -13.99 20.74
C GLU A 132 -5.26 -12.47 20.66
N ALA A 133 -4.52 -11.66 21.43
CA ALA A 133 -4.61 -10.19 21.33
C ALA A 133 -4.17 -9.69 19.95
N VAL A 134 -3.11 -10.26 19.38
CA VAL A 134 -2.62 -9.91 18.03
C VAL A 134 -3.63 -10.33 16.96
N HIS A 135 -4.30 -11.48 17.10
CA HIS A 135 -5.38 -11.89 16.17
C HIS A 135 -6.59 -10.95 16.17
N ARG A 136 -6.95 -10.37 17.34
CA ARG A 136 -8.11 -9.47 17.43
C ARG A 136 -7.79 -8.04 17.05
N SER A 137 -6.65 -7.53 17.52
CA SER A 137 -6.27 -6.12 17.38
C SER A 137 -4.76 -5.99 17.21
N PRO A 138 -4.23 -6.30 16.01
CA PRO A 138 -2.81 -6.12 15.74
C PRO A 138 -2.43 -4.64 15.83
N GLU A 139 -1.20 -4.33 16.23
CA GLU A 139 -0.71 -2.95 16.33
C GLU A 139 -0.77 -2.21 14.97
N ALA A 140 -0.64 -2.95 13.86
CA ALA A 140 -0.77 -2.40 12.52
C ALA A 140 -2.23 -2.12 12.07
N LEU A 141 -3.24 -2.42 12.92
CA LEU A 141 -4.65 -2.25 12.58
C LEU A 141 -5.02 -0.84 12.08
N PRO A 142 -4.48 0.27 12.62
CA PRO A 142 -4.74 1.60 12.08
C PRO A 142 -4.32 1.74 10.61
N ALA A 143 -3.14 1.24 10.24
CA ALA A 143 -2.64 1.26 8.87
C ALA A 143 -3.48 0.35 7.94
N VAL A 144 -3.92 -0.80 8.44
CA VAL A 144 -4.85 -1.69 7.72
C VAL A 144 -6.18 -0.96 7.45
N ARG A 145 -6.75 -0.29 8.45
CA ARG A 145 -7.99 0.48 8.32
C ARG A 145 -7.87 1.61 7.31
N GLU A 146 -6.74 2.32 7.30
CA GLU A 146 -6.46 3.37 6.33
C GLU A 146 -6.46 2.82 4.89
N ARG A 147 -5.71 1.73 4.65
CA ARG A 147 -5.68 1.04 3.35
C ARG A 147 -7.06 0.58 2.91
N LEU A 148 -7.83 -0.03 3.80
CA LEU A 148 -9.21 -0.43 3.54
C LEU A 148 -10.12 0.77 3.22
N GLY A 149 -9.94 1.89 3.93
CA GLY A 149 -10.64 3.14 3.66
C GLY A 149 -10.34 3.71 2.27
N HIS A 150 -9.16 3.43 1.73
CA HIS A 150 -8.73 3.83 0.38
C HIS A 150 -9.03 2.79 -0.69
N GLY A 151 -9.62 1.64 -0.32
CA GLY A 151 -9.94 0.55 -1.24
C GLY A 151 -8.76 -0.36 -1.60
N ASP A 152 -7.61 -0.22 -0.94
CA ASP A 152 -6.44 -1.09 -1.12
C ASP A 152 -6.57 -2.38 -0.29
N VAL A 153 -7.52 -3.24 -0.69
CA VAL A 153 -7.78 -4.51 -0.01
C VAL A 153 -6.58 -5.46 -0.10
N ALA A 154 -5.93 -5.53 -1.27
CA ALA A 154 -4.78 -6.41 -1.46
C ALA A 154 -3.60 -6.02 -0.56
N GLY A 155 -3.28 -4.72 -0.46
CA GLY A 155 -2.22 -4.26 0.44
C GLY A 155 -2.59 -4.41 1.91
N ALA A 156 -3.87 -4.20 2.27
CA ALA A 156 -4.34 -4.46 3.63
C ALA A 156 -4.20 -5.94 4.03
N LEU A 157 -4.57 -6.88 3.15
CA LEU A 157 -4.42 -8.31 3.40
C LEU A 157 -2.96 -8.75 3.46
N ALA A 158 -2.09 -8.21 2.59
CA ALA A 158 -0.66 -8.52 2.64
C ALA A 158 -0.02 -8.16 3.98
N VAL A 159 -0.43 -7.04 4.60
CA VAL A 159 0.02 -6.66 5.95
C VAL A 159 -0.50 -7.63 7.01
N VAL A 160 -1.76 -8.03 6.92
CA VAL A 160 -2.36 -8.99 7.88
C VAL A 160 -1.72 -10.37 7.76
N GLU A 161 -1.53 -10.88 6.54
CA GLU A 161 -0.86 -12.15 6.26
C GLU A 161 0.60 -12.13 6.70
N GLY A 162 1.30 -11.00 6.55
CA GLY A 162 2.65 -10.84 7.08
C GLY A 162 2.71 -10.91 8.61
N LEU A 163 1.66 -10.52 9.33
CA LEU A 163 1.65 -10.49 10.80
C LEU A 163 1.11 -11.77 11.44
N LEU A 164 0.02 -12.31 10.89
CA LEU A 164 -0.68 -13.47 11.45
C LEU A 164 -0.32 -14.78 10.73
N GLY A 165 0.22 -14.66 9.52
CA GLY A 165 0.52 -15.77 8.64
C GLY A 165 -0.57 -16.00 7.58
N PRO A 166 -0.23 -16.69 6.47
CA PRO A 166 -1.19 -17.06 5.45
C PRO A 166 -2.25 -18.00 6.01
N GLY A 167 -3.53 -17.70 5.76
CA GLY A 167 -4.65 -18.55 6.21
C GLY A 167 -4.98 -18.42 7.70
N ALA A 168 -4.46 -17.41 8.39
CA ALA A 168 -4.82 -17.12 9.77
C ALA A 168 -6.35 -16.97 9.94
N GLU A 169 -6.93 -17.69 10.89
CA GLU A 169 -8.33 -17.54 11.24
C GLU A 169 -8.57 -16.18 11.91
N LEU A 170 -9.54 -15.44 11.38
CA LEU A 170 -9.95 -14.15 11.94
C LEU A 170 -10.83 -14.39 13.17
N ARG A 171 -10.29 -14.07 14.35
CA ARG A 171 -11.04 -14.07 15.61
C ARG A 171 -11.97 -12.86 15.67
N GLU A 172 -13.01 -12.96 16.50
CA GLU A 172 -13.91 -11.83 16.76
C GLU A 172 -13.13 -10.67 17.37
N GLY A 173 -13.33 -9.47 16.81
CA GLY A 173 -12.69 -8.26 17.30
C GLY A 173 -12.47 -7.19 16.23
N PRO A 174 -11.74 -6.12 16.59
CA PRO A 174 -11.57 -4.92 15.77
C PRO A 174 -11.02 -5.13 14.36
N LEU A 175 -10.17 -6.15 14.17
CA LEU A 175 -9.64 -6.53 12.85
C LEU A 175 -10.73 -7.13 11.97
N ARG A 176 -11.46 -8.12 12.49
CA ARG A 176 -12.57 -8.77 11.76
C ARG A 176 -13.66 -7.76 11.40
N GLU A 177 -14.07 -6.93 12.36
CA GLU A 177 -15.05 -5.86 12.12
C GLU A 177 -14.60 -4.89 11.02
N ALA A 178 -13.31 -4.51 10.98
CA ALA A 178 -12.78 -3.62 9.96
C ALA A 178 -12.86 -4.23 8.56
N LEU A 179 -12.54 -5.52 8.43
CA LEU A 179 -12.61 -6.26 7.17
C LEU A 179 -14.06 -6.48 6.73
N GLU A 180 -14.94 -6.91 7.63
CA GLU A 180 -16.38 -7.06 7.37
C GLU A 180 -17.01 -5.73 6.93
N SER A 181 -16.68 -4.64 7.62
CA SER A 181 -17.13 -3.29 7.26
C SER A 181 -16.63 -2.86 5.87
N ALA A 182 -15.39 -3.21 5.50
CA ALA A 182 -14.86 -2.91 4.18
C ALA A 182 -15.57 -3.71 3.07
N VAL A 183 -15.89 -4.99 3.34
CA VAL A 183 -16.68 -5.83 2.42
C VAL A 183 -18.09 -5.27 2.25
N ALA A 184 -18.78 -4.94 3.36
CA ALA A 184 -20.11 -4.35 3.34
C ALA A 184 -20.13 -3.06 2.51
N ARG A 185 -19.21 -2.12 2.77
CA ARG A 185 -19.09 -0.88 1.97
C ARG A 185 -18.87 -1.15 0.48
N ARG A 186 -18.10 -2.18 0.14
CA ARG A 186 -17.84 -2.54 -1.26
C ARG A 186 -19.10 -3.08 -1.94
N ILE A 187 -19.88 -3.91 -1.24
CA ILE A 187 -21.17 -4.42 -1.72
C ILE A 187 -22.15 -3.27 -1.91
N ASP A 188 -22.32 -2.43 -0.89
CA ASP A 188 -23.22 -1.26 -0.94
C ASP A 188 -22.83 -0.32 -2.08
N HIS A 189 -21.54 -0.03 -2.24
CA HIS A 189 -21.05 0.77 -3.35
C HIS A 189 -21.35 0.11 -4.70
N GLY A 190 -21.19 -1.22 -4.81
CA GLY A 190 -21.54 -1.99 -5.99
C GLY A 190 -23.03 -1.90 -6.34
N LEU A 191 -23.91 -2.12 -5.36
CA LEU A 191 -25.36 -2.03 -5.50
C LEU A 191 -25.81 -0.63 -5.92
N PHE A 192 -25.24 0.40 -5.30
CA PHE A 192 -25.46 1.78 -5.70
C PHE A 192 -25.04 2.02 -7.14
N ARG A 193 -23.83 1.57 -7.53
CA ARG A 193 -23.30 1.73 -8.88
C ARG A 193 -24.07 0.99 -9.95
N SER A 194 -24.70 -0.14 -9.62
CA SER A 194 -25.56 -0.91 -10.53
C SER A 194 -27.01 -0.45 -10.52
N GLY A 195 -27.38 0.55 -9.70
CA GLY A 195 -28.75 1.01 -9.54
C GLY A 195 -29.67 0.00 -8.85
N LEU A 196 -29.10 -1.02 -8.19
CA LEU A 196 -29.83 -2.05 -7.45
C LEU A 196 -30.11 -1.62 -6.01
N ASP A 197 -29.49 -0.55 -5.53
CA ASP A 197 -29.84 0.07 -4.26
C ASP A 197 -31.16 0.85 -4.38
N THR A 198 -32.24 0.21 -3.94
CA THR A 198 -33.59 0.78 -3.94
C THR A 198 -33.83 1.80 -2.84
N SER A 199 -32.94 1.88 -1.85
CA SER A 199 -33.06 2.71 -0.66
C SER A 199 -32.43 4.10 -0.88
N HIS A 200 -31.53 4.24 -1.86
CA HIS A 200 -30.87 5.50 -2.14
C HIS A 200 -31.86 6.55 -2.70
N PRO A 201 -31.85 7.82 -2.21
CA PRO A 201 -32.78 8.86 -2.67
C PRO A 201 -32.72 9.13 -4.18
N ALA A 202 -31.56 8.92 -4.82
CA ALA A 202 -31.41 8.99 -6.29
C ALA A 202 -32.19 7.90 -7.04
N ALA A 203 -32.37 6.71 -6.45
CA ALA A 203 -33.17 5.63 -7.02
C ALA A 203 -34.69 5.89 -6.87
N ARG A 204 -35.12 6.65 -5.85
CA ARG A 204 -36.50 7.11 -5.69
C ARG A 204 -36.91 8.17 -6.72
N ALA A 205 -36.00 9.05 -7.12
CA ALA A 205 -36.24 10.02 -8.19
C ALA A 205 -36.48 9.36 -9.56
N SER A 206 -36.05 8.11 -9.73
CA SER A 206 -36.19 7.33 -10.97
C SER A 206 -37.53 6.59 -11.09
N ARG A 207 -38.37 6.62 -10.04
CA ARG A 207 -39.69 5.96 -10.02
C ARG A 207 -40.81 7.00 -9.96
N THR A 208 -40.93 7.80 -11.01
CA THR A 208 -42.17 8.54 -11.27
C THR A 208 -43.12 7.67 -12.13
N PRO A 209 -44.45 7.76 -11.98
CA PRO A 209 -45.41 6.89 -12.67
C PRO A 209 -45.55 7.15 -14.19
N GLN A 210 -44.70 8.02 -14.75
CA GLN A 210 -44.71 8.32 -16.18
C GLN A 210 -43.51 7.63 -16.80
N GLY A 211 -43.79 6.54 -17.51
CA GLY A 211 -42.79 5.67 -18.12
C GLY A 211 -41.81 6.44 -18.99
N HIS A 212 -40.57 6.50 -18.52
CA HIS A 212 -39.41 6.57 -19.39
C HIS A 212 -38.38 5.61 -18.81
N ASP A 213 -38.25 4.46 -19.47
CA ASP A 213 -37.19 3.50 -19.21
C ASP A 213 -35.84 4.17 -19.45
N PHE A 214 -35.26 4.74 -18.38
CA PHE A 214 -33.86 5.13 -18.40
C PHE A 214 -33.02 3.86 -18.30
N ARG A 215 -32.90 3.14 -19.43
CA ARG A 215 -31.75 2.28 -19.66
C ARG A 215 -30.52 3.17 -19.55
N PRO A 216 -29.58 2.93 -18.63
CA PRO A 216 -28.33 3.67 -18.64
C PRO A 216 -27.59 3.27 -19.91
N ASP A 217 -27.67 4.12 -20.93
CA ASP A 217 -26.91 3.94 -22.16
C ASP A 217 -25.43 3.92 -21.78
N LEU A 218 -24.80 2.76 -21.93
CA LEU A 218 -23.38 2.54 -21.65
C LEU A 218 -22.48 3.51 -22.45
N ARG A 219 -23.01 4.14 -23.53
CA ARG A 219 -22.34 5.24 -24.24
C ARG A 219 -22.31 6.58 -23.50
N ALA A 220 -23.16 6.82 -22.50
CA ALA A 220 -23.14 8.06 -21.71
C ALA A 220 -22.10 8.04 -20.57
N LEU A 221 -21.68 6.85 -20.14
CA LEU A 221 -20.65 6.68 -19.10
C LEU A 221 -19.23 7.06 -19.57
N SER A 222 -18.99 7.09 -20.88
CA SER A 222 -17.73 7.59 -21.46
C SER A 222 -17.68 9.12 -21.54
N ALA A 223 -18.81 9.80 -21.72
CA ALA A 223 -18.89 11.27 -21.72
C ALA A 223 -18.65 11.88 -20.33
N LEU A 224 -18.98 11.16 -19.25
CA LEU A 224 -18.67 11.55 -17.87
C LEU A 224 -17.19 11.36 -17.48
N ARG A 225 -16.41 10.57 -18.23
CA ARG A 225 -14.95 10.46 -18.03
C ARG A 225 -14.18 11.68 -18.53
N PHE A 226 -14.69 12.40 -19.52
CA PHE A 226 -14.01 13.59 -20.06
C PHE A 226 -14.30 14.90 -19.31
N LYS A 227 -15.41 14.98 -18.55
CA LYS A 227 -15.81 16.23 -17.89
C LYS A 227 -15.13 16.50 -16.53
N ARG A 228 -14.28 15.60 -16.03
CA ARG A 228 -13.47 15.84 -14.82
C ARG A 228 -12.09 16.48 -15.07
N GLY A 229 -11.79 16.85 -16.32
CA GLY A 229 -10.52 17.52 -16.68
C GLY A 229 -10.50 19.05 -16.63
N ARG A 230 -11.59 19.72 -16.23
CA ARG A 230 -11.63 21.20 -16.16
C ARG A 230 -12.30 21.68 -14.87
N ARG A 231 -11.57 21.62 -13.76
CA ARG A 231 -11.78 22.57 -12.65
C ARG A 231 -10.52 23.42 -12.52
N THR A 232 -10.64 24.64 -13.01
CA THR A 232 -9.79 25.80 -12.79
C THR A 232 -9.40 25.87 -11.30
N ARG A 233 -8.10 25.77 -11.04
CA ARG A 233 -7.49 25.99 -9.72
C ARG A 233 -7.49 27.51 -9.45
N PRO A 234 -7.99 28.00 -8.30
CA PRO A 234 -7.90 29.41 -7.98
C PRO A 234 -6.42 29.79 -7.77
N ARG A 235 -6.00 30.90 -8.40
CA ARG A 235 -4.71 31.54 -8.19
C ARG A 235 -4.79 32.30 -6.86
N ASN A 236 -4.05 31.87 -5.85
CA ASN A 236 -3.72 32.75 -4.73
C ASN A 236 -2.60 33.68 -5.21
N ALA A 237 -2.96 34.94 -5.47
CA ALA A 237 -2.02 36.04 -5.57
C ALA A 237 -1.79 36.60 -4.15
N LEU A 238 -0.55 36.53 -3.67
CA LEU A 238 -0.08 37.36 -2.57
C LEU A 238 0.45 38.65 -3.19
N PHE A 239 -0.22 39.76 -2.89
CA PHE A 239 0.29 41.13 -3.05
C PHE A 239 0.21 41.79 -1.67
N GLY A 240 1.28 42.48 -1.28
CA GLY A 240 1.32 43.41 -0.14
C GLY A 240 2.07 42.86 1.06
#